data_AF-A0ABD1U4R8-F1
#
_entry.id   AF-A0ABD1U4R8-F1
#
_cell.length_a   1.000
_cell.length_b   1.000
_cell.length_c   1.000
_cell.angle_alpha   90.00
_cell.angle_beta   90.00
_cell.angle_gamma   90.00
#
_symmetry.space_group_name_H-M   'P 1'
#
loop_
_entity.id
_entity.type
_entity.pdbx_description
1 polymer ?
#
loop_
_entity_poly.entity_id
_entity_poly.type
_entity_poly.pdbx_seq_one_letter_code
_entity_poly.pdbx_strand_id
1 'polypeptide(L)'
;MQQIIRRFDSYLEDKFPKHGQKWEGYTHLYFSVCSRSHWYAVEVDIVKSTMFIYDPDRSCFKDDQIRSDLKLMTMILPMLLKKINIVIDALAIEWITITSKQSNS
;
A
#
# COMPACT_ATOMS: atom_id res chain seq x y z
N MET A 1 13.77 -16.67 -5.21
CA MET A 1 13.42 -15.71 -6.28
C MET A 1 12.49 -16.31 -7.34
N GLN A 2 12.80 -17.49 -7.91
CA GLN A 2 11.96 -18.09 -8.97
C GLN A 2 10.51 -18.48 -8.57
N GLN A 3 10.24 -18.82 -7.31
CA GLN A 3 8.88 -19.14 -6.87
C GLN A 3 7.93 -17.92 -6.80
N ILE A 4 8.47 -16.74 -6.49
CA ILE A 4 7.67 -15.51 -6.38
C ILE A 4 7.23 -15.06 -7.78
N ILE A 5 8.15 -15.11 -8.75
CA ILE A 5 7.88 -14.76 -10.15
C ILE A 5 6.79 -15.68 -10.73
N ARG A 6 6.90 -17.00 -10.52
CA ARG A 6 5.88 -17.97 -10.99
C ARG A 6 4.48 -17.73 -10.40
N ARG A 7 4.39 -17.20 -9.17
CA ARG A 7 3.09 -16.83 -8.58
C ARG A 7 2.52 -15.58 -9.24
N PHE A 8 3.35 -14.57 -9.54
CA PHE A 8 2.93 -13.38 -10.27
C PHE A 8 2.38 -13.70 -11.66
N ASP A 9 3.04 -14.59 -12.40
CA ASP A 9 2.57 -15.00 -13.74
C ASP A 9 1.19 -15.68 -13.67
N SER A 10 0.93 -16.48 -12.64
CA SER A 10 -0.39 -17.11 -12.45
C SER A 10 -1.53 -16.11 -12.21
N TYR A 11 -1.27 -14.97 -11.57
CA TYR A 11 -2.26 -13.90 -11.42
C TYR A 11 -2.57 -13.19 -12.75
N LEU A 12 -1.61 -13.16 -13.68
CA LEU A 12 -1.78 -12.57 -15.01
C LEU A 12 -2.56 -13.49 -15.97
N GLU A 13 -2.63 -14.78 -15.67
CA GLU A 13 -3.39 -15.80 -16.42
C GLU A 13 -4.82 -16.00 -15.88
N ASP A 14 -5.36 -15.03 -15.11
CA ASP A 14 -6.67 -15.12 -14.43
C ASP A 14 -6.81 -16.32 -13.47
N LYS A 15 -5.71 -16.96 -13.07
CA LYS A 15 -5.70 -18.02 -12.05
C LYS A 15 -5.66 -17.38 -10.66
N PHE A 16 -6.77 -16.75 -10.30
CA PHE A 16 -6.94 -16.18 -8.96
C PHE A 16 -6.78 -17.28 -7.90
N PRO A 17 -6.18 -16.96 -6.73
CA PRO A 17 -6.25 -17.83 -5.58
C PRO A 17 -7.70 -18.20 -5.30
N LYS A 18 -7.95 -19.38 -4.76
CA LYS A 18 -9.32 -19.87 -4.45
C LYS A 18 -10.18 -18.88 -3.66
N HIS A 19 -9.55 -17.96 -2.92
CA HIS A 19 -10.18 -16.91 -2.12
C HIS A 19 -9.80 -15.48 -2.57
N GLY A 20 -9.13 -15.34 -3.71
CA GLY A 20 -8.77 -14.03 -4.27
C GLY A 20 -9.96 -13.41 -4.99
N GLN A 21 -10.34 -12.21 -4.60
CA GLN A 21 -11.32 -11.41 -5.34
C GLN A 21 -10.61 -10.53 -6.38
N LYS A 22 -11.29 -10.27 -7.49
CA LYS A 22 -10.89 -9.24 -8.44
C LYS A 22 -10.94 -7.88 -7.75
N TRP A 23 -10.03 -7.00 -8.11
CA TRP A 23 -9.92 -5.66 -7.53
C TRP A 23 -10.89 -4.66 -8.18
N GLU A 24 -11.79 -5.13 -9.06
CA GLU A 24 -12.82 -4.30 -9.70
C GLU A 24 -13.75 -3.68 -8.66
N GLY A 25 -13.94 -2.36 -8.74
CA GLY A 25 -14.85 -1.61 -7.87
C GLY A 25 -14.29 -1.22 -6.49
N TYR A 26 -13.08 -1.65 -6.12
CA TYR A 26 -12.45 -1.21 -4.88
C TYR A 26 -11.88 0.21 -5.05
N THR A 27 -12.13 1.06 -4.05
CA THR A 27 -11.61 2.44 -4.00
C THR A 27 -10.44 2.61 -3.04
N HIS A 28 -10.22 1.65 -2.15
CA HIS A 28 -9.14 1.65 -1.16
C HIS A 28 -8.38 0.32 -1.17
N LEU A 29 -7.07 0.39 -0.94
CA LEU A 29 -6.22 -0.76 -0.68
C LEU A 29 -5.55 -0.58 0.68
N TYR A 30 -5.51 -1.65 1.46
CA TYR A 30 -4.87 -1.64 2.78
C TYR A 30 -3.77 -2.70 2.82
N PHE A 31 -2.59 -2.32 3.28
CA PHE A 31 -1.51 -3.26 3.54
C PHE A 31 -0.66 -2.79 4.72
N SER A 32 -0.03 -3.75 5.40
CA SER A 32 0.97 -3.47 6.43
C SER A 32 2.36 -3.53 5.83
N VAL A 33 3.26 -2.70 6.36
CA VAL A 33 4.68 -2.73 6.00
C VAL A 33 5.48 -2.93 7.27
N CYS A 34 6.44 -3.85 7.20
CA CYS A 34 7.45 -4.05 8.23
C CYS A 34 8.78 -3.51 7.72
N SER A 35 9.30 -2.48 8.37
CA SER A 35 10.64 -1.97 8.12
C SER A 35 11.42 -1.96 9.42
N ARG A 36 12.56 -2.66 9.44
CA ARG A 36 13.45 -2.79 10.62
C ARG A 36 12.72 -3.12 11.92
N SER A 37 11.80 -4.08 11.86
CA SER A 37 10.99 -4.56 13.00
C SER A 37 9.92 -3.58 13.48
N HIS A 38 9.73 -2.44 12.82
CA HIS A 38 8.60 -1.54 13.03
C HIS A 38 7.49 -1.83 12.02
N TRP A 39 6.26 -1.86 12.49
CA TRP A 39 5.09 -2.09 11.66
C TRP A 39 4.25 -0.82 11.56
N TYR A 40 3.94 -0.43 10.34
CA TYR A 40 3.00 0.65 10.06
C TYR A 40 1.96 0.19 9.03
N ALA A 41 0.78 0.80 9.08
CA ALA A 41 -0.30 0.52 8.15
C ALA A 41 -0.32 1.57 7.03
N VAL A 42 -0.67 1.13 5.84
CA VAL A 42 -0.77 1.95 4.65
C VAL A 42 -2.16 1.78 4.04
N GLU A 43 -2.82 2.89 3.77
CA GLU A 43 -3.99 2.97 2.91
C GLU A 43 -3.60 3.60 1.58
N VAL A 44 -4.15 3.08 0.48
CA VAL A 44 -4.08 3.72 -0.83
C VAL A 44 -5.49 4.03 -1.26
N ASP A 45 -5.84 5.30 -1.25
CA ASP A 45 -7.07 5.82 -1.83
C ASP A 45 -6.85 5.97 -3.34
N ILE A 46 -7.43 5.05 -4.10
CA ILE A 46 -7.30 4.97 -5.56
C ILE A 46 -7.93 6.20 -6.21
N VAL A 47 -9.06 6.67 -5.68
CA VAL A 47 -9.83 7.79 -6.24
C VAL A 47 -9.03 9.08 -6.10
N LYS A 48 -8.40 9.29 -4.93
CA LYS A 48 -7.56 10.46 -4.68
C LYS A 48 -6.13 10.32 -5.21
N SER A 49 -5.74 9.12 -5.64
CA SER A 49 -4.35 8.79 -5.98
C SER A 49 -3.39 9.12 -4.83
N THR A 50 -3.78 8.80 -3.59
CA THR A 50 -3.02 9.13 -2.38
C THR A 50 -2.76 7.89 -1.53
N MET A 51 -1.53 7.78 -1.05
CA MET A 51 -1.10 6.81 -0.06
C MET A 51 -1.04 7.48 1.31
N PHE A 52 -1.88 7.03 2.25
CA PHE A 52 -1.88 7.47 3.63
C PHE A 52 -1.09 6.50 4.51
N ILE A 53 -0.18 7.05 5.31
CA ILE A 53 0.62 6.26 6.26
C ILE A 53 0.08 6.47 7.67
N TYR A 54 -0.24 5.36 8.33
CA TYR A 54 -0.66 5.28 9.71
C TYR A 54 0.46 4.63 10.52
N ASP A 55 1.22 5.49 11.20
CA ASP A 55 2.32 5.08 12.07
C ASP A 55 1.92 5.34 13.53
N PRO A 56 1.78 4.29 14.37
CA PRO A 56 1.47 4.45 15.79
C PRO A 56 2.64 5.07 16.58
N ASP A 57 3.88 5.01 16.08
CA ASP A 57 5.06 5.56 16.74
C ASP A 57 5.99 6.26 15.74
N ARG A 58 5.70 7.55 15.51
CA ARG A 58 6.50 8.42 14.64
C ARG A 58 7.91 8.72 15.16
N SER A 59 8.28 8.26 16.36
CA SER A 59 9.65 8.41 16.86
C SER A 59 10.61 7.39 16.27
N CYS A 60 10.09 6.24 15.80
CA CYS A 60 10.88 5.14 15.28
C CYS A 60 11.51 5.45 13.91
N PHE A 61 10.84 6.24 13.07
CA PHE A 61 11.28 6.51 11.71
C PHE A 61 11.16 7.99 11.33
N LYS A 62 12.20 8.50 10.66
CA LYS A 62 12.12 9.78 9.95
C LYS A 62 11.33 9.59 8.67
N ASP A 63 10.51 10.58 8.31
CA ASP A 63 9.67 10.56 7.11
C ASP A 63 10.43 10.14 5.84
N ASP A 64 11.68 10.60 5.69
CA ASP A 64 12.51 10.27 4.52
C ASP A 64 12.79 8.77 4.36
N GLN A 65 12.92 8.04 5.46
CA GLN A 65 13.22 6.62 5.42
C GLN A 65 11.99 5.81 5.00
N ILE A 66 10.81 6.13 5.53
CA ILE A 66 9.56 5.50 5.11
C ILE A 66 9.22 5.87 3.66
N ARG A 67 9.47 7.13 3.25
CA ARG A 67 9.35 7.54 1.84
C ARG A 67 10.28 6.71 0.94
N SER A 68 11.51 6.45 1.38
CA SER A 68 12.44 5.57 0.66
C SER A 68 11.89 4.14 0.55
N ASP A 69 11.37 3.58 1.64
CA ASP A 69 10.84 2.22 1.70
C ASP A 69 9.58 2.07 0.81
N LEU A 70 8.75 3.11 0.71
CA LEU A 70 7.53 3.14 -0.09
C LEU A 70 7.72 3.65 -1.52
N LYS A 71 8.89 4.17 -1.87
CA LYS A 71 9.18 4.72 -3.22
C LYS A 71 8.93 3.70 -4.32
N LEU A 72 9.25 2.44 -4.07
CA LEU A 72 8.97 1.37 -5.03
C LEU A 72 7.46 1.16 -5.23
N MET A 73 6.69 1.28 -4.15
CA MET A 73 5.23 1.10 -4.18
C MET A 73 4.54 2.22 -4.94
N THR A 74 5.03 3.47 -4.85
CA THR A 74 4.48 4.58 -5.63
C THR A 74 4.69 4.43 -7.14
N MET A 75 5.61 3.57 -7.57
CA MET A 75 5.81 3.22 -8.99
C MET A 75 5.05 1.95 -9.39
N ILE A 76 5.10 0.91 -8.56
CA ILE A 76 4.53 -0.41 -8.88
C ILE A 76 3.00 -0.39 -8.80
N LEU A 77 2.41 0.26 -7.81
CA LEU A 77 0.95 0.27 -7.64
C LEU A 77 0.22 0.88 -8.85
N PRO A 78 0.60 2.06 -9.37
CA PRO A 78 0.03 2.57 -10.62
C PRO A 78 0.13 1.58 -11.78
N MET A 79 1.28 0.89 -11.93
CA MET A 79 1.46 -0.10 -12.99
C MET A 79 0.54 -1.32 -12.83
N LEU A 80 0.31 -1.78 -11.60
CA LEU A 80 -0.59 -2.90 -11.32
C LEU A 80 -2.06 -2.50 -11.51
N LEU A 81 -2.45 -1.31 -11.04
CA LEU A 81 -3.80 -0.76 -11.23
C LEU A 81 -4.12 -0.58 -12.72
N LYS A 82 -3.15 -0.13 -13.52
CA LYS A 82 -3.32 -0.01 -14.97
C LYS A 82 -3.65 -1.35 -15.63
N LYS A 83 -3.12 -2.48 -15.13
CA LYS A 83 -3.44 -3.82 -15.68
C LYS A 83 -4.89 -4.24 -15.47
N ILE A 84 -5.59 -3.61 -14.52
CA ILE A 84 -7.01 -3.84 -14.25
C ILE A 84 -7.86 -2.64 -14.68
N ASN A 85 -7.38 -1.85 -15.65
CA ASN A 85 -8.06 -0.68 -16.22
C ASN A 85 -8.34 0.46 -15.22
N ILE A 86 -7.60 0.53 -14.11
CA ILE A 86 -7.64 1.65 -13.18
C ILE A 86 -6.43 2.55 -13.46
N VAL A 87 -6.67 3.80 -13.86
CA VAL A 87 -5.61 4.77 -14.13
C VAL A 87 -5.47 5.72 -12.96
N ILE A 88 -4.28 5.76 -12.37
CA ILE A 88 -3.85 6.80 -11.44
C ILE A 88 -2.59 7.45 -12.02
N ASP A 89 -2.52 8.79 -11.97
CA ASP A 89 -1.41 9.53 -12.60
C ASP A 89 -0.13 9.42 -11.77
N ALA A 90 -0.17 9.93 -10.55
CA ALA A 90 0.95 9.92 -9.61
C ALA A 90 0.42 9.65 -8.20
N LEU A 91 1.04 8.69 -7.52
CA LEU A 91 0.65 8.36 -6.15
C LEU A 91 1.35 9.30 -5.17
N ALA A 92 0.60 10.22 -4.59
CA ALA A 92 1.09 11.10 -3.52
C ALA A 92 1.26 10.32 -2.21
N ILE A 93 2.23 10.71 -1.39
CA ILE A 93 2.41 10.16 -0.03
C ILE A 93 2.02 11.22 0.99
N GLU A 94 0.99 10.92 1.77
CA GLU A 94 0.49 11.74 2.86
C GLU A 94 0.59 11.03 4.22
N TRP A 95 0.92 11.82 5.23
CA TRP A 95 1.19 11.33 6.57
C TRP A 95 0.02 11.62 7.50
N ILE A 96 -0.73 10.59 7.91
CA ILE A 96 -1.80 10.79 8.89
C ILE A 96 -1.24 10.63 10.28
N THR A 97 -1.34 11.67 11.10
CA THR A 97 -1.01 11.59 12.51
C THR A 97 -2.27 11.11 13.22
N ILE A 98 -2.31 9.84 13.62
CA ILE A 98 -3.32 9.40 14.58
C ILE A 98 -2.84 9.88 15.94
N THR A 99 -3.17 11.11 16.33
CA THR A 99 -3.09 11.48 17.75
C THR A 99 -4.17 10.67 18.45
N SER A 100 -3.79 9.63 19.19
CA SER A 100 -4.69 9.07 20.19
C SER A 100 -5.07 10.21 21.12
N LYS A 101 -6.32 10.70 21.05
CA LYS A 101 -6.86 11.42 22.18
C LYS A 101 -6.83 10.44 23.33
N GLN A 102 -5.94 10.65 24.30
CA GLN A 102 -6.19 10.13 25.64
C GLN A 102 -7.51 10.74 26.08
N SER A 103 -8.60 9.99 25.93
CA SER A 103 -9.81 10.26 26.67
C SER A 103 -9.48 9.96 28.12
N ASN A 104 -9.08 10.99 28.86
CA ASN A 104 -9.06 10.96 30.31
C ASN A 104 -10.49 10.57 30.74
N SER A 105 -10.63 9.33 31.19
CA SER A 105 -11.82 8.81 31.88
C SER A 105 -11.57 8.90 33.38
#